data_AF-A0A3S4JDH8-F1
#
_entry.id   AF-A0A3S4JDH8-F1
#
_cell.length_a   1.000
_cell.length_b   1.000
_cell.length_c   1.000
_cell.angle_alpha   90.00
_cell.angle_beta   90.00
_cell.angle_gamma   90.00
#
_symmetry.space_group_name_H-M   'P 1'
#
loop_
_entity.id
_entity.type
_entity.pdbx_description
1 polymer ?
#
loop_
_entity_poly.entity_id
_entity_poly.type
_entity_poly.pdbx_seq_one_letter_code
_entity_poly.pdbx_strand_id
1 'polypeptide(L)'
;MIRADGLSVSDLLRAIIPLFELDSYAPPLVMMAAVEGDTLDPSVEARYRDALSLEAPCPDIVRIDRYAFYERAQKAVCDRYHR
;
A
#
# COMPACT_ATOMS: atom_id res chain seq x y z
N MET A 1 1.88 -2.14 16.33
CA MET A 1 2.78 -1.25 15.55
C MET A 1 4.08 -1.98 15.30
N ILE A 2 4.50 -2.11 14.04
CA ILE A 2 5.78 -2.66 13.62
C ILE A 2 6.63 -1.50 13.10
N ARG A 3 7.91 -1.44 13.50
CA ARG A 3 8.87 -0.42 13.03
C ARG A 3 9.68 -1.00 11.87
N ALA A 4 9.81 -0.25 10.80
CA ALA A 4 10.61 -0.59 9.61
C ALA A 4 11.39 0.64 9.12
N ASP A 5 11.94 1.40 10.07
CA ASP A 5 12.69 2.62 9.76
C ASP A 5 13.91 2.29 8.90
N GLY A 6 14.18 3.13 7.90
CA GLY A 6 15.31 2.95 6.98
C GLY A 6 15.03 2.02 5.79
N LEU A 7 13.88 1.33 5.75
CA LEU A 7 13.43 0.58 4.58
C LEU A 7 12.48 1.44 3.73
N SER A 8 12.63 1.34 2.41
CA SER A 8 11.65 1.95 1.50
C SER A 8 10.36 1.13 1.49
N VAL A 9 9.23 1.78 1.23
CA VAL A 9 7.93 1.10 1.08
C VAL A 9 7.98 0.11 -0.09
N SER A 10 8.66 0.44 -1.19
CA SER A 10 8.84 -0.48 -2.33
C SER A 10 9.59 -1.76 -1.94
N ASP A 11 10.61 -1.67 -1.11
CA ASP A 11 11.35 -2.86 -0.65
C ASP A 11 10.47 -3.74 0.26
N LEU A 12 9.68 -3.11 1.13
CA LEU A 12 8.73 -3.82 1.98
C LEU A 12 7.64 -4.52 1.16
N LEU A 13 7.03 -3.82 0.20
CA LEU A 13 6.01 -4.40 -0.68
C LEU A 13 6.58 -5.60 -1.46
N ARG A 14 7.81 -5.45 -1.98
CA ARG A 14 8.51 -6.51 -2.70
C ARG A 14 8.75 -7.75 -1.83
N ALA A 15 9.08 -7.56 -0.56
CA ALA A 15 9.31 -8.66 0.38
C ALA A 15 8.01 -9.33 0.84
N ILE A 16 6.91 -8.58 0.92
CA ILE A 16 5.62 -9.06 1.43
C ILE A 16 4.78 -9.74 0.35
N ILE A 17 4.80 -9.24 -0.90
CA ILE A 17 3.88 -9.70 -1.96
C ILE A 17 3.92 -11.22 -2.23
N PRO A 18 5.07 -11.94 -2.17
CA PRO A 18 5.09 -13.40 -2.38
C PRO A 18 4.40 -14.19 -1.26
N LEU A 19 4.15 -13.55 -0.11
CA LEU A 19 3.59 -14.17 1.08
C LEU A 19 2.16 -13.68 1.37
N PHE A 20 1.66 -12.71 0.60
CA PHE A 20 0.43 -12.00 0.89
C PHE A 20 -0.44 -11.87 -0.37
N GLU A 21 -1.41 -12.77 -0.51
CA GLU A 21 -2.38 -12.73 -1.59
C GLU A 21 -3.30 -11.51 -1.47
N LEU A 22 -3.44 -10.75 -2.56
CA LEU A 22 -4.30 -9.57 -2.59
C LEU A 22 -5.78 -9.99 -2.76
N ASP A 23 -6.66 -9.31 -2.03
CA ASP A 23 -8.11 -9.56 -2.10
C ASP A 23 -8.66 -9.40 -3.52
N SER A 24 -9.39 -10.41 -4.00
CA SER A 24 -10.03 -10.43 -5.30
C SER A 24 -11.46 -9.88 -5.32
N TYR A 25 -12.09 -9.69 -4.16
CA TYR A 25 -13.50 -9.27 -4.03
C TYR A 25 -13.67 -7.78 -3.72
N ALA A 26 -12.62 -7.11 -3.25
CA ALA A 26 -12.63 -5.69 -2.96
C ALA A 26 -11.30 -5.05 -3.42
N PRO A 27 -11.25 -3.72 -3.68
CA PRO A 27 -10.02 -3.05 -4.08
C PRO A 27 -8.91 -3.20 -3.01
N PRO A 28 -7.84 -3.95 -3.29
CA PRO A 28 -6.87 -4.33 -2.27
C PRO A 28 -5.80 -3.24 -2.06
N LEU A 29 -5.60 -2.36 -3.05
CA LEU A 29 -4.60 -1.31 -3.03
C LEU A 29 -5.25 0.06 -2.92
N VAL A 30 -4.94 0.77 -1.83
CA VAL A 30 -5.51 2.08 -1.54
C VAL A 30 -4.40 3.06 -1.15
N MET A 31 -4.32 4.19 -1.84
CA MET A 31 -3.41 5.29 -1.56
C MET A 31 -4.19 6.56 -1.18
N MET A 32 -3.52 7.48 -0.49
CA MET A 32 -4.08 8.79 -0.20
C MET A 32 -4.03 9.67 -1.46
N ALA A 33 -5.12 10.37 -1.74
CA ALA A 33 -5.15 11.43 -2.75
C ALA A 33 -4.34 12.65 -2.30
N ALA A 34 -3.77 13.40 -3.24
CA ALA A 34 -3.23 14.73 -2.93
C ALA A 34 -4.37 15.65 -2.47
N VAL A 35 -4.04 16.56 -1.56
CA VAL A 35 -4.92 17.69 -1.22
C VAL A 35 -4.82 18.75 -2.31
N GLU A 36 -5.84 19.58 -2.45
CA GLU A 36 -5.81 20.72 -3.36
C GLU A 36 -4.56 21.58 -3.13
N GLY A 37 -3.79 21.81 -4.20
CA GLY A 37 -2.52 22.54 -4.17
C GLY A 37 -1.27 21.65 -4.11
N ASP A 38 -1.39 20.35 -3.81
CA ASP A 38 -0.27 19.41 -3.82
C ASP A 38 -0.20 18.60 -5.13
N THR A 39 1.01 18.23 -5.53
CA THR A 39 1.26 17.33 -6.67
C THR A 39 1.97 16.07 -6.18
N LEU A 40 1.40 14.90 -6.46
CA LEU A 40 2.06 13.63 -6.14
C LEU A 40 3.20 13.38 -7.11
N ASP A 41 4.34 12.89 -6.60
CA ASP A 41 5.41 12.37 -7.45
C ASP A 41 4.95 11.04 -8.10
N PRO A 42 4.76 11.00 -9.43
CA PRO A 42 4.31 9.79 -10.12
C PRO A 42 5.33 8.64 -10.02
N SER A 43 6.60 8.95 -9.76
CA SER A 43 7.64 7.92 -9.60
C SER A 43 7.41 7.04 -8.38
N VAL A 44 6.73 7.55 -7.35
CA VAL A 44 6.41 6.78 -6.14
C VAL A 44 5.39 5.69 -6.45
N GLU A 45 4.30 6.03 -7.14
CA GLU A 45 3.30 5.04 -7.54
C GLU A 45 3.89 4.01 -8.51
N ALA A 46 4.72 4.44 -9.46
CA ALA A 46 5.41 3.53 -10.37
C ALA A 46 6.26 2.50 -9.61
N ARG A 47 7.08 2.93 -8.64
CA ARG A 47 7.88 2.00 -7.80
C ARG A 47 7.03 1.01 -7.03
N TYR A 48 5.85 1.42 -6.56
CA TYR A 48 4.95 0.51 -5.82
C TYR A 48 4.33 -0.52 -6.76
N ARG A 49 3.89 -0.11 -7.95
CA ARG A 49 3.37 -1.01 -8.98
C ARG A 49 4.43 -2.02 -9.41
N ASP A 50 5.67 -1.58 -9.61
CA ASP A 50 6.78 -2.46 -9.97
C ASP A 50 7.10 -3.46 -8.87
N ALA A 51 7.04 -3.05 -7.60
CA ALA A 51 7.27 -3.93 -6.45
C ALA A 51 6.16 -4.99 -6.29
N LEU A 52 4.91 -4.64 -6.65
CA LEU A 52 3.74 -5.53 -6.55
C LEU A 52 3.57 -6.44 -7.77
N SER A 53 4.19 -6.12 -8.90
CA SER A 53 4.00 -6.86 -10.16
C SER A 53 4.94 -8.06 -10.36
N LEU A 54 5.58 -8.56 -9.28
CA LEU A 54 6.57 -9.63 -9.38
C LEU A 54 5.99 -10.97 -9.84
N GLU A 55 4.81 -11.33 -9.33
CA GLU A 55 4.18 -12.64 -9.57
C GLU A 55 2.93 -12.55 -10.45
N ALA A 56 2.21 -11.43 -10.37
CA ALA A 56 1.00 -11.16 -11.12
C ALA A 56 0.89 -9.66 -11.45
N PRO A 57 0.10 -9.26 -12.46
CA PRO A 57 -0.13 -7.84 -12.74
C PRO A 57 -0.68 -7.11 -11.50
N CYS A 58 -0.09 -5.96 -11.16
CA CYS A 58 -0.57 -5.13 -10.05
C CYS A 58 -2.03 -4.69 -10.30
N PRO A 59 -2.96 -4.92 -9.35
CA PRO A 59 -4.31 -4.38 -9.41
C PRO A 59 -4.34 -2.83 -9.46
N ASP A 60 -5.52 -2.29 -9.76
CA ASP A 60 -5.72 -0.85 -9.72
C ASP A 60 -5.59 -0.29 -8.30
N ILE A 61 -4.92 0.86 -8.21
CA ILE A 61 -4.72 1.59 -6.97
C ILE A 61 -5.82 2.63 -6.84
N VAL A 62 -6.68 2.47 -5.83
CA VAL A 62 -7.75 3.42 -5.53
C VAL A 62 -7.19 4.57 -4.69
N ARG A 63 -7.58 5.80 -5.01
CA ARG A 63 -7.25 6.98 -4.21
C ARG A 63 -8.45 7.45 -3.40
N ILE A 64 -8.22 7.72 -2.11
CA ILE A 64 -9.23 8.27 -1.19
C ILE A 64 -8.71 9.51 -0.49
N ASP A 65 -9.60 10.38 -0.01
CA ASP A 65 -9.20 11.57 0.71
C ASP A 65 -8.49 11.24 2.04
N ARG A 66 -7.78 12.23 2.59
CA ARG A 66 -6.97 12.05 3.80
C ARG A 66 -7.77 11.57 5.01
N TYR A 67 -9.01 12.03 5.18
CA TYR A 67 -9.83 11.67 6.33
C TYR A 67 -10.34 10.24 6.19
N ALA A 68 -10.85 9.85 5.03
CA ALA A 68 -11.22 8.47 4.74
C ALA A 68 -10.01 7.52 4.87
N PHE A 69 -8.81 7.97 4.47
CA PHE A 69 -7.59 7.20 4.64
C PHE A 69 -7.26 6.96 6.11
N TYR A 70 -7.33 8.00 6.96
CA TYR A 70 -7.07 7.85 8.39
C TYR A 70 -8.10 6.95 9.09
N GLU A 71 -9.39 7.07 8.76
CA GLU A 71 -10.43 6.19 9.31
C GLU A 71 -10.21 4.72 8.93
N ARG A 72 -9.79 4.47 7.68
CA ARG A 72 -9.44 3.11 7.22
C ARG A 72 -8.19 2.59 7.92
N ALA A 73 -7.15 3.42 8.05
CA ALA A 73 -5.88 3.05 8.67
C ALA A 73 -6.02 2.71 10.17
N GLN A 74 -6.93 3.38 10.89
CA GLN A 74 -7.22 3.06 12.30
C GLN A 74 -7.80 1.67 12.51
N LYS A 75 -8.46 1.11 11.49
CA LYS A 75 -9.03 -0.25 11.51
C LYS A 75 -8.06 -1.31 10.95
N ALA A 76 -6.87 -0.90 10.52
CA ALA A 76 -5.91 -1.80 9.89
C ALA A 76 -5.31 -2.76 10.93
N VAL A 77 -5.19 -4.03 10.54
CA VAL A 77 -4.50 -5.06 11.32
C VAL A 77 -3.13 -5.28 10.69
N CYS A 78 -2.09 -5.17 11.51
CA CYS A 78 -0.73 -5.56 11.17
C CYS A 78 -0.29 -6.47 12.32
N ASP A 79 -0.69 -7.73 12.24
CA ASP A 79 -0.51 -8.66 13.34
C ASP A 79 0.94 -9.16 13.40
N ARG A 80 1.43 -9.32 14.63
CA ARG A 80 2.73 -9.88 14.92
C ARG A 80 2.50 -11.34 15.28
N TYR A 81 2.36 -12.20 14.27
CA TYR A 81 2.44 -13.67 14.40
C TYR A 81 2.04 -14.17 15.80
N HIS A 82 0.75 -14.09 16.15
CA HIS A 82 0.31 -14.74 17.38
C HIS A 82 0.41 -16.26 17.18
N ARG A 83 1.27 -16.88 17.98
CA ARG A 83 1.16 -18.30 18.34
C ARG A 83 -0.24 -18.62 18.84
#